data_AF-A0A7Y6NIM8-F1
#
_entry.id   AF-A0A7Y6NIM8-F1
#
_cell.length_a   1.000
_cell.length_b   1.000
_cell.length_c   1.000
_cell.angle_alpha   90.00
_cell.angle_beta   90.00
_cell.angle_gamma   90.00
#
_symmetry.space_group_name_H-M   'P 1'
#
loop_
_entity.id
_entity.type
_entity.pdbx_description
1 polymer ?
#
loop_
_entity_poly.entity_id
_entity_poly.type
_entity_poly.pdbx_seq_one_letter_code
_entity_poly.pdbx_strand_id
1 'polypeptide(L)' 'MTESLTLPPGSFSRQQAETLIRLYRNITIEDDQGSHFRLVVRDTEGRTVWRAWNFEPDAGEGLNGYIRQYGIHKDTVTR' A
#
# COMPACT_ATOMS: atom_id res chain seq x y z
N MET A 1 16.17 10.55 -5.14
CA MET A 1 15.88 9.77 -3.93
C MET A 1 14.39 9.56 -3.89
N THR A 2 13.91 8.34 -4.18
CA THR A 2 12.47 8.05 -4.24
C THR A 2 11.95 8.03 -2.81
N GLU A 3 11.16 9.04 -2.42
CA GLU A 3 10.48 9.08 -1.13
C GLU A 3 9.60 7.83 -1.00
N SER A 4 10.05 6.86 -0.22
CA SER A 4 9.30 5.65 0.09
C SER A 4 8.55 5.92 1.39
N LEU A 5 7.25 6.24 1.28
CA LEU A 5 6.40 6.40 2.46
C LEU A 5 6.32 5.05 3.19
N THR A 6 6.57 5.06 4.49
CA THR A 6 6.46 3.90 5.39
C THR A 6 5.20 4.05 6.25
N LEU A 7 4.35 3.03 6.29
CA LEU A 7 3.19 2.98 7.19
C LEU A 7 3.65 2.85 8.66
N PRO A 8 2.87 3.32 9.64
CA PRO A 8 3.10 2.95 11.04
C PRO A 8 3.07 1.41 11.19
N PRO A 9 3.77 0.81 12.17
CA PRO A 9 3.78 -0.64 12.33
C PRO A 9 2.40 -1.27 12.51
N GLY A 10 1.46 -0.55 13.12
CA GLY A 10 0.09 -1.01 13.34
C GLY A 10 -0.93 -0.50 12.33
N SER A 11 -2.11 -0.12 12.83
CA SER A 11 -3.20 0.40 12.01
C SER A 11 -2.79 1.68 11.27
N PHE A 12 -3.36 1.90 10.09
CA PHE A 12 -3.08 3.06 9.25
C PHE A 12 -4.35 3.76 8.77
N SER A 13 -4.20 5.03 8.41
CA SER A 13 -5.29 5.88 7.94
C SER A 13 -5.51 5.75 6.43
N ARG A 14 -6.71 6.15 5.98
CA ARG A 14 -7.03 6.28 4.56
C ARG A 14 -6.04 7.20 3.83
N GLN A 15 -5.64 8.31 4.46
CA GLN A 15 -4.71 9.25 3.84
C GLN A 15 -3.30 8.65 3.64
N GLN A 16 -2.86 7.79 4.55
CA GLN A 16 -1.60 7.04 4.38
C GLN A 16 -1.71 6.06 3.20
N ALA A 17 -2.82 5.32 3.13
CA ALA A 17 -3.09 4.39 2.02
C ALA A 17 -3.19 5.10 0.66
N GLU A 18 -3.88 6.24 0.59
CA GLU A 18 -4.00 7.04 -0.63
C GLU A 18 -2.65 7.58 -1.10
N THR A 19 -1.78 7.96 -0.17
CA THR A 19 -0.41 8.36 -0.53
C THR A 19 0.35 7.19 -1.17
N LEU A 20 0.22 5.97 -0.65
CA LEU A 20 0.83 4.79 -1.26
C LEU A 20 0.26 4.50 -2.66
N ILE A 21 -1.06 4.59 -2.85
CA ILE A 21 -1.68 4.41 -4.17
C ILE A 21 -1.22 5.49 -5.16
N ARG A 22 -0.91 6.71 -4.70
CA ARG A 22 -0.33 7.75 -5.55
C ARG A 22 1.11 7.46 -5.96
N LEU A 23 1.89 6.82 -5.09
CA LEU A 23 3.29 6.49 -5.34
C LEU A 23 3.47 5.20 -6.15
N TYR A 24 2.61 4.21 -5.95
CA TYR A 24 2.77 2.86 -6.48
C TYR A 24 1.58 2.45 -7.34
N ARG A 25 1.83 1.88 -8.53
CA ARG A 25 0.76 1.45 -9.45
C ARG A 25 0.11 0.11 -9.09
N ASN A 26 0.80 -0.70 -8.29
CA ASN A 26 0.38 -2.05 -7.91
C ASN A 26 -0.18 -2.14 -6.48
N ILE A 27 -0.39 -1.00 -5.82
CA ILE A 27 -1.03 -0.90 -4.52
C ILE A 27 -2.43 -0.33 -4.73
N THR A 28 -3.45 -0.98 -4.15
CA THR A 28 -4.86 -0.56 -4.27
C THR A 28 -5.58 -0.67 -2.93
N ILE A 29 -6.64 0.12 -2.77
CA ILE A 29 -7.63 -0.07 -1.72
C ILE A 29 -8.72 -1.00 -2.25
N GLU A 30 -9.08 -2.01 -1.47
CA GLU A 30 -10.15 -2.97 -1.76
C GLU A 30 -11.03 -3.20 -0.53
N ASP A 31 -12.17 -3.86 -0.73
CA ASP A 31 -13.15 -4.15 0.32
C ASP A 31 -13.52 -2.88 1.12
N ASP A 32 -13.66 -1.74 0.43
CA ASP A 32 -13.84 -0.42 1.03
C ASP A 32 -15.25 -0.25 1.62
N GLN A 33 -15.31 -0.22 2.95
CA GLN A 33 -16.53 -0.02 3.76
C GLN A 33 -16.48 1.32 4.52
N GLY A 34 -15.81 2.33 3.95
CA GLY A 34 -15.69 3.66 4.55
C GLY A 34 -14.50 3.75 5.51
N SER A 35 -14.70 3.48 6.80
CA SER A 35 -13.60 3.51 7.78
C SER A 35 -12.74 2.24 7.78
N HIS A 36 -13.32 1.12 7.30
CA HIS A 36 -12.65 -0.17 7.19
C HIS A 36 -12.40 -0.48 5.72
N PHE A 37 -11.14 -0.76 5.39
CA PHE A 37 -10.73 -1.09 4.03
C PHE A 37 -9.44 -1.90 4.06
N ARG A 38 -9.13 -2.61 2.98
CA ARG A 38 -7.88 -3.34 2.83
C ARG A 38 -6.93 -2.60 1.91
N LEU A 39 -5.66 -2.60 2.28
CA LEU A 39 -4.59 -2.25 1.34
C LEU A 39 -4.07 -3.56 0.73
N VAL A 40 -4.02 -3.61 -0.60
CA VAL A 40 -3.63 -4.80 -1.37
C VAL A 40 -2.39 -4.48 -2.20
N VAL A 41 -1.38 -5.35 -2.10
CA VAL A 41 -0.15 -5.28 -2.88
C VAL A 41 -0.17 -6.41 -3.91
N ARG A 42 0.10 -6.07 -5.18
CA ARG A 42 0.16 -7.05 -6.28
C ARG A 42 1.56 -7.18 -6.88
N ASP A 43 1.89 -8.36 -7.41
CA ASP A 43 3.10 -8.52 -8.23
C ASP A 43 2.92 -7.91 -9.64
N THR A 44 3.95 -8.05 -10.48
CA THR A 44 3.95 -7.60 -11.89
C THR A 44 2.92 -8.31 -12.76
N GLU A 45 2.49 -9.51 -12.35
CA GLU A 45 1.46 -10.30 -13.03
C GLU A 45 0.05 -9.99 -12.51
N GLY A 46 -0.08 -9.07 -11.55
CA GLY A 46 -1.35 -8.64 -10.98
C GLY A 46 -1.89 -9.56 -9.88
N ARG A 47 -1.12 -10.54 -9.41
CA ARG A 47 -1.54 -11.44 -8.33
C ARG A 47 -1.34 -10.76 -6.98
N THR A 48 -2.30 -10.93 -6.07
CA THR A 48 -2.16 -10.43 -4.70
C THR A 48 -1.04 -11.17 -3.97
N VAL A 49 0.02 -10.44 -3.61
CA VAL A 49 1.13 -10.98 -2.80
C VAL A 49 0.93 -10.71 -1.32
N TRP A 50 0.22 -9.63 -0.98
CA TRP A 50 -0.13 -9.31 0.40
C TRP A 50 -1.39 -8.44 0.47
N ARG A 51 -2.11 -8.54 1.60
CA ARG A 51 -3.18 -7.62 1.98
C ARG A 51 -3.35 -7.58 3.48
N ALA A 52 -3.76 -6.45 4.00
CA ALA A 52 -4.11 -6.27 5.41
C ALA A 52 -5.27 -5.28 5.54
N TRP A 53 -6.11 -5.47 6.56
CA TRP A 53 -7.12 -4.47 6.93
C TRP A 53 -6.45 -3.28 7.61
N ASN A 54 -6.96 -2.07 7.37
CA ASN A 54 -6.36 -0.85 7.90
C ASN A 54 -6.37 -0.74 9.43
N PHE A 55 -7.23 -1.48 10.12
CA PHE A 55 -7.36 -1.49 11.59
C PHE A 55 -6.61 -2.65 12.27
N GLU A 56 -6.00 -3.57 11.51
CA GLU A 56 -5.22 -4.66 12.10
C GLU A 56 -4.04 -4.08 12.93
N PRO A 57 -3.76 -4.65 14.12
CA PRO A 57 -2.81 -4.07 15.07
C PRO A 57 -1.35 -4.07 14.59
N ASP A 58 -1.05 -4.87 13.56
CA ASP A 58 0.26 -5.12 12.95
C ASP A 58 0.23 -4.95 11.41
N ALA A 59 -0.83 -4.32 10.88
CA ALA A 59 -1.08 -4.23 9.45
C ALA A 59 0.11 -3.64 8.66
N GLY A 60 0.66 -2.54 9.18
CA GLY A 60 1.74 -1.83 8.52
C GLY A 60 3.09 -2.52 8.60
N GLU A 61 3.36 -3.35 9.62
CA GLU A 61 4.59 -4.13 9.72
C GLU A 61 4.74 -5.06 8.51
N GLY A 62 3.72 -5.88 8.25
CA GLY A 62 3.68 -6.75 7.09
C GLY A 62 3.67 -5.97 5.77
N LEU A 63 2.76 -4.99 5.63
CA LEU A 63 2.63 -4.21 4.40
C LEU A 63 3.93 -3.51 4.00
N ASN A 64 4.66 -2.91 4.95
CA ASN A 64 5.91 -2.21 4.65
C ASN A 64 6.97 -3.13 4.04
N GLY A 65 7.06 -4.39 4.49
CA GLY A 65 7.97 -5.39 3.90
C GLY A 65 7.62 -5.68 2.45
N TYR A 66 6.35 -6.00 2.17
CA TYR A 66 5.88 -6.31 0.82
C TYR A 66 5.90 -5.10 -0.12
N ILE A 67 5.63 -3.89 0.37
CA ILE A 67 5.74 -2.67 -0.43
C ILE A 67 7.20 -2.42 -0.85
N ARG A 68 8.18 -2.64 0.04
CA ARG A 68 9.61 -2.50 -0.33
C ARG A 68 10.05 -3.53 -1.36
N GLN A 69 9.56 -4.76 -1.26
CA GLN A 69 9.98 -5.85 -2.14
C GLN A 69 9.25 -5.85 -3.49
N TYR A 70 7.95 -5.52 -3.49
CA TYR A 70 7.08 -5.65 -4.67
C TYR A 70 6.57 -4.30 -5.19
N GLY A 71 6.75 -3.20 -4.48
CA GLY A 71 6.23 -1.89 -4.88
C GLY A 71 6.76 -1.42 -6.22
N ILE A 72 5.85 -1.17 -7.16
CA ILE A 72 6.16 -0.66 -8.50
C ILE A 72 5.78 0.81 -8.51
N HIS A 73 6.77 1.70 -8.52
CA HIS A 73 6.50 3.13 -8.58
C HIS A 73 5.72 3.49 -9.84
N LYS A 74 4.81 4.45 -9.71
CA LYS A 74 4.26 5.12 -10.89
C LYS A 74 5.39 5.93 -11.50
N ASP A 75 5.60 5.78 -12.81
CA ASP A 75 6.48 6.68 -13.55
C ASP A 75 5.94 8.10 -13.38
N THR A 76 6.65 8.93 -12.63
CA THR A 76 6.54 10.38 -12.80
C THR A 76 7.15 10.68 -14.14
N VAL A 77 6.34 10.69 -15.19
CA VAL A 77 6.73 11.34 -16.44
C VAL A 77 6.97 12.80 -16.09
N THR A 78 8.23 13.14 -15.86
CA THR A 78 8.71 14.52 -15.95
C THR A 78 8.55 14.91 -17.41
N ARG A 79 7.44 15.57 -17.73
CA ARG A 79 7.27 16.25 -19.01
C ARG A 79 7.83 17.67 -18.91
#